data_AF-A0A7Z0WHW5-F1
#
_entry.id   AF-A0A7Z0WHW5-F1
#
_cell.length_a   1.000
_cell.length_b   1.000
_cell.length_c   1.000
_cell.angle_alpha   90.00
_cell.angle_beta   90.00
_cell.angle_gamma   90.00
#
_symmetry.space_group_name_H-M   'P 1'
#
loop_
_entity.id
_entity.type
_entity.pdbx_description
1 polymer ?
#
loop_
_entity_poly.entity_id
_entity_poly.type
_entity_poly.pdbx_seq_one_letter_code
_entity_poly.pdbx_strand_id
1 'polypeptide(L)'
;MHASLFSLVTVDDPGVVFAWGMEIVGDRDGEECRKTVVHVGGPGGQGSISTHESAEKACARWSAVVPLDLRWDVDDWIDATRLVAGWSAGEQGADR
;
A
#
# COMPACT_ATOMS: atom_id res chain seq x y z
N MET A 1 13.08 -13.59 -4.97
CA MET A 1 12.63 -12.73 -3.86
C MET A 1 11.96 -11.51 -4.45
N HIS A 2 10.73 -11.23 -4.07
CA HIS A 2 9.98 -10.05 -4.51
C HIS A 2 9.35 -9.35 -3.30
N ALA A 3 9.05 -8.06 -3.44
CA ALA A 3 8.39 -7.28 -2.41
C ALA A 3 7.23 -6.51 -3.05
N SER A 4 6.07 -6.55 -2.40
CA SER A 4 4.85 -5.91 -2.87
C SER A 4 4.35 -4.96 -1.78
N LEU A 5 4.02 -3.73 -2.19
CA LEU A 5 3.42 -2.74 -1.30
C LEU A 5 1.91 -2.94 -1.23
N PHE A 6 1.34 -2.60 -0.07
CA PHE A 6 -0.09 -2.60 0.12
C PHE A 6 -0.50 -1.52 1.12
N SER A 7 -1.77 -1.16 1.05
CA SER A 7 -2.44 -0.29 2.00
C SER A 7 -3.56 -1.06 2.71
N LEU A 8 -3.73 -0.80 4.00
CA LEU A 8 -4.95 -1.16 4.73
C LEU A 8 -5.84 0.08 4.75
N VAL A 9 -7.00 -0.02 4.11
CA VAL A 9 -7.96 1.08 3.97
C VAL A 9 -9.21 0.80 4.77
N THR A 10 -9.91 1.83 5.23
CA THR A 10 -11.18 1.60 5.92
C THR A 10 -12.24 1.07 4.96
N VAL A 11 -13.07 0.14 5.42
CA VAL A 11 -14.15 -0.43 4.59
C VAL A 11 -15.19 0.63 4.23
N ASP A 12 -15.47 1.57 5.15
CA ASP A 12 -16.47 2.62 4.96
C ASP A 12 -16.01 3.71 3.96
N ASP A 13 -14.71 4.02 3.93
CA ASP A 13 -14.09 4.94 2.99
C ASP A 13 -12.72 4.41 2.52
N PRO A 14 -12.64 3.77 1.33
CA PRO A 14 -11.38 3.28 0.78
C PRO A 14 -10.34 4.38 0.48
N GLY A 15 -10.73 5.65 0.47
CA GLY A 15 -9.80 6.78 0.34
C GLY A 15 -9.02 7.07 1.63
N VAL A 16 -9.45 6.51 2.76
CA VAL A 16 -8.79 6.67 4.06
C VAL A 16 -7.86 5.50 4.32
N VAL A 17 -6.56 5.78 4.21
CA VAL A 17 -5.51 4.81 4.56
C VAL A 17 -5.30 4.79 6.07
N PHE A 18 -5.49 3.61 6.67
CA PHE A 18 -5.20 3.37 8.08
C PHE A 18 -3.73 3.00 8.32
N ALA A 19 -3.17 2.19 7.41
CA ALA A 19 -1.80 1.71 7.51
C ALA A 19 -1.21 1.42 6.12
N TRP A 20 0.11 1.53 6.02
CA TRP A 20 0.87 1.08 4.85
C TRP A 20 1.68 -0.16 5.21
N GLY A 21 1.84 -1.06 4.26
CA GLY A 21 2.57 -2.30 4.45
C GLY A 21 3.38 -2.72 3.24
N MET A 22 4.30 -3.64 3.51
CA MET A 22 5.11 -4.31 2.51
C MET A 22 5.16 -5.79 2.86
N GLU A 23 4.80 -6.64 1.91
CA GLU A 23 5.02 -8.08 2.00
C GLU A 23 6.23 -8.47 1.16
N ILE A 24 7.16 -9.18 1.78
CA ILE A 24 8.37 -9.69 1.15
C ILE A 24 8.21 -11.20 1.04
N VAL A 25 8.22 -11.71 -0.19
CA VAL A 25 8.15 -13.14 -0.49
C VAL A 25 9.50 -13.61 -1.03
N GLY A 26 10.11 -14.53 -0.32
CA GLY A 26 11.38 -15.15 -0.66
C GLY A 26 11.25 -16.66 -0.80
N ASP A 27 12.35 -17.27 -1.23
CA ASP A 27 12.55 -18.72 -1.18
C ASP A 27 13.68 -18.98 -0.19
N ARG A 28 13.46 -19.88 0.76
CA ARG A 28 14.49 -20.36 1.68
C ARG A 28 14.43 -21.89 1.67
N ASP A 29 15.50 -22.51 1.22
CA ASP A 29 15.64 -23.97 1.14
C ASP A 29 14.54 -24.66 0.30
N GLY A 30 14.01 -23.97 -0.73
CA GLY A 30 12.93 -24.47 -1.58
C GLY A 30 11.52 -24.30 -1.00
N GLU A 31 11.39 -23.65 0.16
CA GLU A 31 10.10 -23.28 0.75
C GLU A 31 9.87 -21.76 0.61
N GLU A 32 8.63 -21.40 0.24
CA GLU A 32 8.20 -20.00 0.19
C GLU A 32 8.18 -19.43 1.61
N CYS A 33 8.94 -18.37 1.84
CA CYS A 33 8.96 -17.64 3.10
C CYS A 33 8.39 -16.24 2.91
N ARG A 34 7.47 -15.84 3.79
CA ARG A 34 6.84 -14.53 3.77
C ARG A 34 7.23 -13.73 5.00
N LYS A 35 7.43 -12.43 4.82
CA LYS A 35 7.59 -11.48 5.91
C LYS A 35 6.89 -10.19 5.56
N THR A 36 5.97 -9.78 6.42
CA THR A 36 5.19 -8.57 6.24
C THR A 36 5.54 -7.55 7.29
N VAL A 37 5.72 -6.29 6.88
CA VAL A 37 5.97 -5.14 7.75
C VAL A 37 4.84 -4.15 7.54
N VAL A 38 4.23 -3.65 8.61
CA VAL A 38 3.14 -2.67 8.57
C VAL A 38 3.45 -1.49 9.47
N HIS A 39 3.27 -0.29 8.93
CA HIS A 39 3.29 0.98 9.63
C HIS A 39 1.87 1.52 9.81
N VAL A 40 1.45 1.71 11.05
CA VAL A 40 0.14 2.26 11.42
C VAL A 40 0.29 3.70 11.91
N GLY A 41 -0.50 4.62 11.36
CA GLY A 41 -0.51 6.03 11.75
C GLY A 41 -0.37 6.97 10.55
N GLY A 42 -0.84 8.21 10.68
CA GLY A 42 -0.85 9.19 9.59
C GLY A 42 0.51 9.87 9.32
N PRO A 43 0.64 10.59 8.19
CA PRO A 43 1.84 11.34 7.85
C PRO A 43 2.04 12.47 8.86
N GLY A 44 3.09 12.36 9.69
CA GLY A 44 3.41 13.35 10.75
C GLY A 44 2.95 12.97 12.16
N GLY A 45 2.26 11.84 12.34
CA GLY A 45 1.91 11.31 13.65
C GLY A 45 2.97 10.36 14.23
N GLN A 46 2.88 10.06 15.53
CA GLN A 46 3.67 9.02 16.17
C GLN A 46 3.08 7.65 15.79
N GLY A 47 3.60 7.06 14.71
CA GLY A 47 3.15 5.77 14.19
C GLY A 47 3.77 4.57 14.92
N SER A 48 3.22 3.38 14.68
CA SER A 48 3.78 2.11 15.16
C SER A 48 4.16 1.20 13.99
N ILE A 49 5.25 0.44 14.17
CA ILE A 49 5.69 -0.56 13.19
C ILE A 49 5.48 -1.96 13.78
N SER A 50 4.94 -2.86 12.98
CA SER A 50 4.69 -4.25 13.36
C SER A 50 5.07 -5.21 12.25
N THR A 51 5.38 -6.46 12.61
CA THR A 51 5.72 -7.52 11.66
C THR A 51 4.70 -8.65 11.72
N HIS A 52 4.35 -9.21 10.57
CA HIS A 52 3.34 -10.25 10.40
C HIS A 52 3.84 -11.35 9.46
N GLU A 53 3.18 -12.51 9.52
CA GLU A 53 3.45 -13.65 8.63
C GLU A 53 2.94 -13.38 7.21
N SER A 54 1.87 -12.58 7.07
CA SER A 54 1.37 -12.14 5.77
C SER A 54 0.59 -10.81 5.86
N ALA A 55 0.30 -10.20 4.71
CA ALA A 55 -0.55 -9.03 4.57
C ALA A 55 -1.97 -9.30 5.08
N GLU A 56 -2.52 -10.49 4.82
CA GLU A 56 -3.84 -10.90 5.31
C GLU A 56 -3.86 -11.05 6.83
N LYS A 57 -2.80 -11.60 7.42
CA LYS A 57 -2.65 -11.68 8.89
C LYS A 57 -2.59 -10.29 9.51
N ALA A 58 -1.88 -9.36 8.87
CA ALA A 58 -1.82 -7.97 9.32
C ALA A 58 -3.21 -7.30 9.23
N CYS A 59 -3.91 -7.47 8.10
CA CYS A 59 -5.27 -6.97 7.91
C CYS A 59 -6.21 -7.53 8.99
N ALA A 60 -6.26 -8.86 9.16
CA ALA A 60 -7.09 -9.50 10.17
C ALA A 60 -6.80 -9.00 11.60
N ARG A 61 -5.52 -8.75 11.93
CA ARG A 61 -5.12 -8.23 13.26
C ARG A 61 -5.69 -6.85 13.52
N TRP A 62 -5.62 -5.94 12.55
CA TRP A 62 -6.09 -4.56 12.70
C TRP A 62 -7.59 -4.41 12.45
N SER A 63 -8.18 -5.31 11.66
CA SER A 63 -9.63 -5.46 11.48
C SER A 63 -10.38 -5.77 12.77
N ALA A 64 -9.68 -6.27 13.80
CA ALA A 64 -10.23 -6.42 15.14
C ALA A 64 -10.47 -5.08 15.88
N VAL A 65 -9.89 -3.98 15.40
CA VAL A 65 -10.02 -2.64 15.99
C VAL A 65 -10.92 -1.74 15.14
N VAL A 66 -10.71 -1.73 13.82
CA VAL A 66 -11.48 -0.95 12.84
C VAL A 66 -11.66 -1.81 11.60
N PRO A 67 -12.83 -1.87 10.93
CA PRO A 67 -12.99 -2.66 9.72
C PRO A 67 -12.07 -2.18 8.59
N LEU A 68 -11.16 -3.04 8.15
CA LEU A 68 -10.19 -2.74 7.08
C LEU A 68 -10.31 -3.70 5.90
N ASP A 69 -9.97 -3.18 4.73
CA ASP A 69 -9.77 -3.93 3.50
C ASP A 69 -8.29 -3.87 3.07
N LEU A 70 -7.79 -4.96 2.47
CA LEU A 70 -6.42 -5.06 1.98
C LEU A 70 -6.36 -4.66 0.51
N ARG A 71 -5.56 -3.64 0.20
CA ARG A 71 -5.36 -3.16 -1.17
C ARG A 71 -3.90 -3.25 -1.55
N TRP A 72 -3.59 -4.12 -2.51
CA TRP A 72 -2.25 -4.20 -3.10
C TRP A 72 -2.03 -3.01 -4.02
N ASP A 73 -0.89 -2.35 -3.86
CA ASP A 73 -0.46 -1.30 -4.76
C ASP A 73 0.08 -1.99 -6.03
N VAL A 74 -0.80 -2.30 -6.97
CA VAL A 74 -0.44 -2.88 -8.26
C VAL A 74 0.23 -1.82 -9.11
N ASP A 75 1.58 -1.78 -9.12
CA ASP A 75 2.41 -0.97 -10.04
C ASP A 75 1.71 0.30 -10.55
N ASP A 76 1.24 1.12 -9.61
CA ASP A 76 0.47 2.33 -9.90
C ASP A 76 1.38 3.44 -10.46
N TRP A 77 2.63 3.09 -10.79
CA TRP A 77 3.49 3.89 -11.66
C TRP A 77 2.85 4.13 -13.02
N ILE A 78 2.06 3.19 -13.56
CA ILE A 78 1.42 3.36 -14.87
C ILE A 78 0.29 4.41 -14.81
N ASP A 79 -0.49 4.47 -13.74
CA ASP A 79 -1.54 5.49 -13.61
C ASP A 79 -1.02 6.80 -12.99
N ALA A 80 -0.01 6.77 -12.12
CA ALA A 80 0.68 7.97 -11.65
C ALA A 80 1.41 8.72 -12.78
N THR A 81 2.06 8.01 -13.72
CA THR A 81 2.64 8.66 -14.91
C THR A 81 1.58 9.18 -15.88
N ARG A 82 0.41 8.53 -16.00
CA ARG A 82 -0.70 9.06 -16.81
C ARG A 82 -1.30 10.33 -16.22
N LEU A 83 -1.44 10.42 -14.90
CA LEU A 83 -1.91 11.61 -14.21
C LEU A 83 -0.93 12.79 -14.35
N VAL A 84 0.39 12.54 -14.31
CA VAL A 84 1.41 13.58 -14.51
C VAL A 84 1.60 13.94 -16.00
N ALA A 85 1.52 12.98 -16.92
CA ALA A 85 1.62 13.23 -18.35
C ALA A 85 0.40 13.98 -18.91
N GLY A 86 -0.79 13.76 -18.33
CA GLY A 86 -2.01 14.50 -18.68
C GLY A 86 -1.95 15.99 -18.31
N TRP A 87 -1.18 16.37 -17.29
CA TRP A 87 -0.94 17.77 -16.92
C TRP A 87 0.00 18.50 -17.88
N SER A 88 0.99 17.83 -18.48
CA SER A 88 1.90 18.48 -19.44
C SER A 88 1.27 18.73 -20.82
N ALA A 89 0.18 18.05 -21.17
CA ALA A 89 -0.52 18.24 -22.44
C ALA A 89 -1.52 19.42 -22.43
N GLY A 90 -1.82 19.99 -21.26
CA GLY A 90 -2.80 21.08 -21.10
C GLY A 90 -2.24 22.50 -21.22
N GLU A 91 -0.92 22.68 -21.23
CA GLU A 91 -0.27 24.01 -21.22
C GLU A 91 0.44 24.39 -22.53
N GLN A 92 0.12 23.75 -23.65
CA GLN A 92 0.61 24.15 -24.97
C GLN A 92 -0.55 24.32 -25.95
N GLY A 93 -1.33 25.39 -25.77
CA GLY A 93 -2.44 25.70 -26.68
C GLY A 93 -3.21 26.96 -26.33
N ALA A 94 -2.54 27.98 -25.79
CA ALA A 94 -3.16 29.29 -25.57
C ALA A 94 -2.11 30.42 -25.63
N ASP A 95 -1.28 30.43 -26.67
CA ASP A 95 -0.76 31.71 -27.17
C ASP A 95 -0.31 31.59 -28.64
N ARG A 96 -0.81 32.54 -29.43
CA ARG A 96 -0.53 32.87 -30.84
C ARG A 96 -1.24 32.10 -31.95
#